data_AF-M0B6P2-F1
#
_entry.id   AF-M0B6P2-F1
#
_cell.length_a   1.000
_cell.length_b   1.000
_cell.length_c   1.000
_cell.angle_alpha   90.00
_cell.angle_beta   90.00
_cell.angle_gamma   90.00
#
_symmetry.space_group_name_H-M   'P 1'
#
loop_
_entity.id
_entity.type
_entity.pdbx_description
1 polymer ?
#
loop_
_entity_poly.entity_id
_entity_poly.type
_entity_poly.pdbx_seq_one_letter_code
_entity_poly.pdbx_strand_id
1 'polypeptide(L)' 'MSDDLSFAERRLKMTREALRGAIAVDAPAGVIEELENKRDEWCEKVMNEQRPEPRDDRRVRRKERQAEHERNRQFQKQVM' A
#
# COMPACT_ATOMS: atom_id res chain seq x y z
N MET A 1 8.84 3.03 -29.36
CA MET A 1 8.10 2.91 -28.09
C MET A 1 9.08 3.29 -27.00
N SER A 2 8.98 4.50 -26.48
CA SER A 2 9.85 4.97 -25.39
C SER A 2 9.15 4.60 -24.09
N ASP A 3 9.51 3.46 -23.51
CA ASP A 3 9.05 3.04 -22.18
C ASP A 3 9.77 3.90 -21.12
N ASP A 4 9.50 5.20 -21.09
CA ASP A 4 10.02 6.10 -20.07
C ASP A 4 9.18 5.93 -18.80
N LEU A 5 9.41 4.80 -18.13
CA LEU A 5 8.97 4.58 -16.75
C LEU A 5 9.42 5.76 -15.89
N SER A 6 8.53 6.22 -15.01
CA SER A 6 8.86 7.24 -14.02
C SER A 6 10.01 6.76 -13.13
N PHE A 7 10.67 7.69 -12.43
CA PHE A 7 11.70 7.31 -11.46
C PHE A 7 11.15 6.35 -10.39
N ALA A 8 9.94 6.60 -9.88
CA ALA A 8 9.30 5.74 -8.90
C ALA A 8 8.95 4.36 -9.50
N GLU A 9 8.48 4.31 -10.75
CA GLU A 9 8.17 3.04 -11.43
C GLU A 9 9.42 2.18 -11.64
N ARG A 10 10.54 2.80 -12.04
CA ARG A 10 11.84 2.12 -12.16
C ARG A 10 12.31 1.57 -10.80
N ARG A 11 12.17 2.36 -9.74
CA ARG A 11 12.54 1.94 -8.38
C ARG A 11 11.65 0.81 -7.85
N LEU A 12 10.35 0.87 -8.09
CA LEU A 12 9.40 -0.20 -7.74
C LEU A 12 9.77 -1.51 -8.44
N LYS A 13 10.09 -1.46 -9.74
CA LYS A 13 10.51 -2.64 -10.51
C LYS A 13 11.77 -3.29 -9.94
N MET A 14 12.83 -2.50 -9.71
CA MET A 14 14.08 -3.01 -9.13
C MET A 14 13.85 -3.61 -7.73
N THR A 15 13.01 -2.98 -6.91
CA THR A 15 12.73 -3.47 -5.54
C THR A 15 11.98 -4.80 -5.57
N ARG A 16 11.04 -4.98 -6.51
CA ARG A 16 10.34 -6.27 -6.71
C ARG A 16 11.27 -7.37 -7.17
N GLU A 17 12.22 -7.06 -8.06
CA GLU A 17 13.23 -8.03 -8.51
C GLU A 17 14.16 -8.42 -7.36
N ALA A 18 14.64 -7.44 -6.58
CA ALA A 18 15.45 -7.69 -5.38
C ALA A 18 14.71 -8.54 -4.34
N LEU A 19 13.43 -8.26 -4.07
CA LEU A 19 12.59 -9.05 -3.16
C LEU A 19 12.45 -10.50 -3.63
N ARG A 20 12.19 -10.72 -4.93
CA ARG A 20 12.14 -12.07 -5.50
C ARG A 20 13.47 -12.80 -5.34
N GLY A 21 14.58 -12.12 -5.61
CA GLY A 21 15.92 -12.66 -5.41
C GLY A 21 16.18 -13.03 -3.94
N ALA A 22 15.81 -12.15 -3.02
CA ALA A 22 15.98 -12.36 -1.58
C ALA A 22 15.18 -13.58 -1.07
N ILE A 23 13.93 -13.73 -1.52
CA ILE A 23 13.10 -14.89 -1.19
C ILE A 23 13.69 -16.17 -1.80
N ALA A 24 14.18 -16.12 -3.04
CA ALA A 24 14.73 -17.30 -3.72
C ALA A 24 16.01 -17.85 -3.08
N VAL A 25 16.76 -17.01 -2.34
CA VAL A 25 17.99 -17.41 -1.65
C VAL A 25 17.80 -17.57 -0.15
N ASP A 26 16.56 -17.59 0.34
CA ASP A 26 16.22 -17.64 1.77
C ASP A 26 16.98 -16.59 2.59
N ALA A 27 17.02 -15.35 2.10
CA ALA A 27 17.64 -14.24 2.79
C ALA A 27 17.02 -14.06 4.20
N PRO A 28 17.77 -13.47 5.16
CA PRO A 28 17.26 -13.23 6.50
C PRO A 28 15.92 -12.47 6.49
N ALA A 29 15.01 -12.83 7.38
CA ALA A 29 13.66 -12.26 7.43
C ALA A 29 13.66 -10.72 7.50
N GLY A 30 14.59 -10.12 8.26
CA GLY A 30 14.70 -8.66 8.33
C GLY A 30 15.06 -7.98 6.99
N VAL A 31 15.81 -8.66 6.12
CA VAL A 31 16.12 -8.16 4.77
C VAL A 31 14.89 -8.23 3.87
N ILE A 32 14.12 -9.32 3.97
CA ILE A 32 12.87 -9.48 3.22
C ILE A 32 11.87 -8.40 3.66
N GLU A 33 11.68 -8.23 4.96
CA GLU A 33 10.78 -7.23 5.54
C GLU A 33 11.16 -5.80 5.10
N GLU A 34 12.45 -5.45 5.11
CA GLU A 34 12.92 -4.15 4.63
C GLU A 34 12.61 -3.94 3.13
N LEU A 35 12.76 -4.98 2.31
CA LEU A 35 12.44 -4.93 0.88
C LEU A 35 10.94 -4.83 0.63
N GLU A 36 10.10 -5.47 1.44
CA GLU A 36 8.64 -5.34 1.39
C GLU A 36 8.20 -3.92 1.76
N ASN A 37 8.76 -3.35 2.83
CA ASN A 37 8.48 -1.98 3.24
C ASN A 37 8.86 -0.98 2.14
N LYS A 38 10.04 -1.14 1.52
CA LYS A 38 10.46 -0.30 0.39
C LYS A 38 9.57 -0.48 -0.84
N ARG A 39 9.15 -1.71 -1.14
CA ARG A 39 8.21 -1.99 -2.24
C ARG A 39 6.91 -1.21 -2.04
N ASP A 40 6.38 -1.22 -0.83
CA ASP A 40 5.10 -0.57 -0.53
C ASP A 40 5.22 0.96 -0.62
N GLU A 41 6.31 1.53 -0.10
CA GLU A 41 6.63 2.97 -0.26
C GLU A 41 6.70 3.39 -1.74
N TRP A 42 7.40 2.63 -2.58
CA TRP A 42 7.46 2.93 -4.01
C TRP A 42 6.12 2.73 -4.71
N CYS A 43 5.33 1.75 -4.28
CA CYS A 43 3.98 1.55 -4.82
C CYS A 43 3.09 2.76 -4.52
N GLU A 44 3.14 3.30 -3.31
CA GLU A 44 2.42 4.53 -2.96
C GLU A 44 2.90 5.73 -3.79
N LYS A 45 4.21 5.89 -3.97
CA LYS A 45 4.77 6.96 -4.82
C LYS A 45 4.30 6.86 -6.27
N VAL A 46 4.32 5.67 -6.87
CA VAL A 46 3.81 5.46 -8.23
C VAL A 46 2.32 5.79 -8.33
N MET A 47 1.51 5.35 -7.35
CA MET A 47 0.08 5.64 -7.33
C MET A 47 -0.22 7.14 -7.20
N ASN A 48 0.60 7.87 -6.43
CA ASN A 48 0.49 9.32 -6.27
C ASN A 48 1.00 10.09 -7.51
N GLU A 49 2.04 9.60 -8.20
CA GLU A 49 2.51 10.19 -9.45
C GLU A 49 1.48 10.03 -10.58
N GLN A 50 0.79 8.88 -10.65
CA GLN A 50 -0.26 8.63 -11.65
C GLN A 50 -1.61 9.30 -11.30
N ARG A 51 -1.79 9.78 -10.06
CA ARG A 51 -2.98 10.50 -9.59
C ARG A 51 -2.56 11.75 -8.82
N PRO A 52 -2.41 12.92 -9.47
CA PRO A 52 -2.00 14.15 -8.81
C PRO A 52 -3.02 14.69 -7.80
N GLU A 53 -4.26 14.17 -7.79
CA GLU A 53 -5.19 14.43 -6.70
C GLU A 53 -4.77 13.61 -5.47
N PRO A 54 -4.54 14.24 -4.31
CA PRO A 54 -4.24 13.52 -3.09
C PRO A 54 -5.36 12.52 -2.85
N ARG A 55 -5.00 11.26 -2.59
CA ARG A 55 -5.93 10.22 -2.15
C ARG A 55 -6.83 10.88 -1.11
N ASP A 56 -8.11 11.09 -1.45
CA ASP A 56 -9.01 11.88 -0.61
C ASP A 56 -9.29 11.07 0.65
N ASP A 57 -8.39 11.18 1.63
CA ASP A 57 -8.46 10.53 2.93
C ASP A 57 -9.78 10.85 3.61
N ARG A 58 -10.46 11.95 3.23
CA ARG A 58 -11.82 12.24 3.69
C ARG A 58 -12.81 11.16 3.27
N ARG A 59 -12.72 10.62 2.05
CA ARG A 59 -13.62 9.57 1.57
C ARG A 59 -13.34 8.23 2.24
N VAL A 60 -12.07 7.91 2.50
CA VAL A 60 -11.66 6.71 3.24
C VAL A 60 -12.10 6.82 4.71
N ARG A 61 -11.75 7.93 5.39
CA ARG A 61 -12.18 8.20 6.77
C ARG A 61 -13.69 8.26 6.93
N ARG A 62 -14.43 8.75 5.92
CA ARG A 62 -15.91 8.80 5.95
C ARG A 62 -16.51 7.40 5.82
N LYS A 63 -15.93 6.52 5.00
CA LYS A 63 -16.30 5.10 4.94
C LYS A 63 -15.96 4.36 6.22
N GLU A 64 -14.77 4.59 6.80
CA GLU A 64 -14.37 4.00 8.08
C GLU A 64 -15.28 4.45 9.22
N ARG A 65 -15.61 5.75 9.30
CA ARG A 65 -16.58 6.28 10.28
C ARG A 65 -17.98 5.71 10.11
N GLN A 66 -18.46 5.52 8.88
CA GLN A 66 -19.74 4.87 8.64
C GLN A 66 -19.73 3.41 9.11
N ALA A 67 -18.68 2.65 8.80
CA ALA A 67 -18.53 1.27 9.26
C ALA A 67 -18.37 1.15 10.78
N GLU A 68 -17.78 2.14 11.44
CA GLU A 68 -17.71 2.23 12.90
C GLU A 68 -19.08 2.54 13.53
N HIS A 69 -19.84 3.49 12.98
CA HIS A 69 -21.20 3.78 13.44
C HIS A 69 -22.15 2.60 13.24
N GLU A 70 -22.00 1.84 12.16
CA GLU A 70 -22.82 0.66 11.87
C GLU A 70 -22.53 -0.50 12.84
N ARG A 71 -21.25 -0.75 13.15
CA ARG A 71 -20.83 -1.67 14.21
C ARG A 71 -21.40 -1.27 15.57
N ASN A 72 -21.26 -0.01 15.96
CA ASN A 72 -21.78 0.49 17.25
C ASN A 72 -23.31 0.39 17.34
N ARG A 73 -24.03 0.55 16.23
CA ARG A 73 -25.49 0.35 16.18
C ARG A 73 -25.91 -1.10 16.35
N GLN A 74 -25.16 -2.05 15.79
CA GLN A 74 -25.45 -3.48 15.96
C GLN A 74 -25.27 -3.92 17.41
N PHE A 75 -24.22 -3.44 18.08
CA PHE A 75 -24.02 -3.73 19.51
C PHE A 75 -25.13 -3.14 20.39
N GLN A 76 -25.61 -1.92 20.12
CA GLN A 76 -26.71 -1.33 20.90
C GLN A 76 -28.07 -2.04 20.73
N LYS A 77 -28.33 -2.65 19.57
CA LYS A 77 -29.58 -3.39 19.32
C LYS A 77 -29.65 -4.76 20.01
N GLN A 78 -28.51 -5.31 20.45
CA GLN A 78 -28.45 -6.61 21.11
C GLN A 78 -28.69 -6.55 22.63
N VAL A 79 -28.72 -5.34 23.22
CA VAL A 79 -28.81 -5.13 24.68
C VAL A 79 -30.21 -4.65 25.11
N MET A 80 -31.18 -4.60 24.20
CA MET A 80 -32.61 -4.39 24.52
C MET A 80 -33.41 -5.67 24.36
#